data_AF-A0A060BM04-F1
#
_entry.id   AF-A0A060BM04-F1
#
_cell.length_a   1.000
_cell.length_b   1.000
_cell.length_c   1.000
_cell.angle_alpha   90.00
_cell.angle_beta   90.00
_cell.angle_gamma   90.00
#
_symmetry.space_group_name_H-M   'P 1'
#
loop_
_entity.id
_entity.type
_entity.pdbx_description
1 polymer ?
#
loop_
_entity_poly.entity_id
_entity_poly.type
_entity_poly.pdbx_seq_one_letter_code
_entity_poly.pdbx_strand_id
1 'polypeptide(L)'
;MFLKVLQFILPDTAGTAFIEAMKRNPQVLSVEGDTIVNIDATTQSNPDWGLDRIDQKALPLNSAYSYLQTGSGTTAYIVDTGILSSHQEFSGRVLSGYTAISDGNGTTDCNGHGTHVLEQ
;
A
#
# COMPACT_ATOMS: atom_id res chain seq x y z
N MET A 1 -0.92 -6.09 23.46
CA MET A 1 -0.24 -7.36 23.12
C MET A 1 0.42 -7.15 21.77
N PHE A 2 1.73 -7.32 21.66
CA PHE A 2 2.47 -7.14 20.40
C PHE A 2 2.81 -8.52 19.82
N LEU A 3 2.50 -8.74 18.55
CA LEU A 3 2.95 -9.92 17.84
C LEU A 3 4.44 -9.73 17.50
N LYS A 4 5.28 -10.70 17.87
CA LYS A 4 6.69 -10.73 17.44
C LYS A 4 6.78 -11.63 16.21
N VAL A 5 7.26 -11.07 15.10
CA VAL A 5 7.45 -11.78 13.83
C VAL A 5 8.95 -11.94 13.58
N LEU A 6 9.35 -13.10 13.07
CA LEU A 6 10.71 -13.41 12.65
C LEU A 6 10.66 -13.94 11.21
N GLN A 7 11.44 -13.34 10.31
CA GLN A 7 11.59 -13.78 8.93
C GLN A 7 12.89 -14.58 8.78
N PHE A 8 12.81 -15.74 8.12
CA PHE A 8 13.95 -16.62 7.87
C PHE A 8 14.04 -16.95 6.39
N ILE A 9 15.26 -16.95 5.85
CA ILE A 9 15.56 -17.55 4.54
C ILE A 9 16.10 -18.95 4.82
N LEU A 10 15.40 -19.97 4.32
CA LEU A 10 15.74 -21.37 4.53
C LEU A 10 16.21 -21.98 3.21
N PRO A 11 17.23 -22.85 3.21
CA PRO A 11 17.53 -23.67 2.04
C PRO A 11 16.40 -24.69 1.80
N ASP A 12 16.11 -25.00 0.54
CA ASP A 12 14.98 -25.84 0.12
C ASP A 12 14.90 -27.19 0.86
N THR A 13 16.06 -27.77 1.20
CA THR A 13 16.16 -29.05 1.89
C THR A 13 15.86 -28.99 3.40
N ALA A 14 15.98 -27.81 4.02
CA ALA A 14 15.74 -27.61 5.46
C ALA A 14 14.33 -27.08 5.76
N GLY A 15 13.62 -26.54 4.76
CA GLY A 15 12.34 -25.87 4.92
C GLY A 15 11.31 -26.71 5.65
N THR A 16 11.04 -27.94 5.19
CA THR A 16 10.00 -28.80 5.76
C THR A 16 10.28 -29.17 7.22
N ALA A 17 11.50 -29.64 7.53
CA ALA A 17 11.85 -30.06 8.89
C ALA A 17 11.84 -28.89 9.88
N PHE A 18 12.30 -27.71 9.47
CA PHE A 18 12.26 -26.49 10.28
C PHE A 18 10.81 -26.05 10.55
N ILE A 19 9.97 -25.99 9.51
CA ILE A 19 8.56 -25.63 9.63
C ILE A 19 7.84 -26.57 10.60
N GLU A 20 8.04 -27.88 10.47
CA GLU A 20 7.41 -28.88 11.36
C GLU A 20 7.93 -28.80 12.80
N ALA A 21 9.18 -28.38 13.01
CA ALA A 21 9.68 -28.09 14.35
C ALA A 21 9.02 -26.84 14.95
N MET A 22 8.89 -25.76 14.17
CA MET A 22 8.27 -24.51 14.62
C MET A 22 6.78 -24.69 14.93
N LYS A 23 6.02 -25.43 14.12
CA LYS A 23 4.61 -25.74 14.39
C LYS A 23 4.36 -26.47 15.72
N ARG A 24 5.37 -27.18 16.24
CA ARG A 24 5.30 -27.90 17.53
C ARG A 24 5.85 -27.10 18.70
N ASN A 25 6.45 -25.94 18.46
CA ASN A 25 6.99 -25.11 19.52
C ASN A 25 5.84 -24.32 20.18
N PRO A 26 5.56 -24.50 21.50
CA PRO A 26 4.47 -23.80 22.18
C PRO A 26 4.65 -22.27 22.26
N GLN A 27 5.85 -21.75 21.94
CA GLN A 27 6.11 -20.32 21.85
C GLN A 27 5.84 -19.72 20.46
N VAL A 28 5.52 -20.56 19.47
CA VAL A 28 5.22 -20.14 18.09
C VAL A 28 3.71 -20.16 17.90
N LEU A 29 3.16 -19.01 17.52
CA LEU A 29 1.71 -18.89 17.26
C LEU A 29 1.31 -19.47 15.90
N SER A 30 2.09 -19.17 14.85
CA SER A 30 1.83 -19.61 13.48
C SER A 30 3.12 -19.62 12.67
N VAL A 31 3.09 -20.33 11.54
CA VAL A 31 4.15 -20.35 10.52
C VAL A 31 3.49 -20.21 9.16
N GLU A 32 3.90 -19.22 8.37
CA GLU A 32 3.37 -18.93 7.04
C GLU A 32 4.51 -18.74 6.04
N GLY A 33 4.27 -19.12 4.78
CA GLY A 33 5.21 -18.90 3.70
C GLY A 33 5.08 -17.47 3.16
N ASP A 34 6.21 -16.88 2.76
CA ASP A 34 6.20 -15.59 2.10
C ASP A 34 5.55 -15.69 0.71
N THR A 35 4.73 -14.71 0.34
CA THR A 35 3.95 -14.74 -0.89
C THR A 35 4.12 -13.45 -1.66
N ILE A 36 4.28 -13.57 -2.98
CA ILE A 36 4.36 -12.42 -3.88
C ILE A 36 2.95 -11.82 -4.04
N VAL A 37 2.83 -10.53 -3.71
CA VAL A 37 1.67 -9.71 -4.05
C VAL A 37 2.02 -8.91 -5.29
N ASN A 38 1.10 -8.85 -6.25
CA ASN A 38 1.24 -8.03 -7.44
C ASN A 38 0.25 -6.88 -7.38
N ILE A 39 0.59 -5.75 -8.02
CA ILE A 39 -0.36 -4.68 -8.27
C ILE A 39 -1.52 -5.22 -9.14
N ASP A 40 -2.76 -4.86 -8.81
CA ASP A 40 -3.97 -5.27 -9.55
C ASP A 40 -4.43 -4.18 -10.53
N ALA A 41 -3.48 -3.40 -11.07
CA ALA A 41 -3.77 -2.26 -11.93
C ALA A 41 -3.36 -2.52 -13.37
N THR A 42 -4.32 -2.92 -14.20
CA THR A 42 -4.12 -3.07 -15.65
C THR A 42 -4.95 -2.03 -16.41
N THR A 43 -4.39 -0.82 -16.50
CA THR A 43 -4.79 0.28 -17.41
C THR A 43 -6.13 0.99 -17.12
N GLN A 44 -6.05 2.28 -16.76
CA GLN A 44 -7.21 3.17 -16.59
C GLN A 44 -7.29 4.13 -17.78
N SER A 45 -8.27 3.92 -18.68
CA SER A 45 -8.53 4.81 -19.83
C SER A 45 -9.79 5.67 -19.54
N ASN A 46 -9.66 7.00 -19.58
CA ASN A 46 -10.70 8.03 -19.32
C ASN A 46 -11.27 8.16 -17.86
N PRO A 47 -10.46 8.42 -16.83
CA PRO A 47 -10.96 8.81 -15.50
C PRO A 47 -11.10 10.34 -15.32
N ASP A 48 -11.93 10.95 -14.46
CA ASP A 48 -12.79 10.44 -13.36
C ASP A 48 -14.19 11.10 -13.35
N TRP A 49 -15.22 10.27 -13.42
CA TRP A 49 -16.60 10.56 -12.97
C TRP A 49 -16.78 10.20 -11.47
N GLY A 50 -15.77 9.56 -10.87
CA GLY A 50 -15.84 8.97 -9.54
C GLY A 50 -16.03 9.99 -8.42
N LEU A 51 -15.41 11.17 -8.54
CA LEU A 51 -15.53 12.22 -7.53
C LEU A 51 -16.96 12.79 -7.43
N ASP A 52 -17.57 13.13 -8.58
CA ASP A 52 -19.00 13.51 -8.69
C ASP A 52 -19.94 12.35 -8.30
N ARG A 53 -19.48 11.09 -8.43
CA ARG A 53 -20.26 9.97 -7.93
C ARG A 53 -20.28 9.88 -6.41
N ILE A 54 -19.17 10.13 -5.72
CA ILE A 54 -19.06 9.88 -4.27
C ILE A 54 -19.53 11.05 -3.41
N ASP A 55 -19.62 12.26 -3.98
CA ASP A 55 -20.01 13.45 -3.22
C ASP A 55 -21.52 13.72 -3.19
N GLN A 56 -22.29 13.15 -4.13
CA GLN A 56 -23.75 13.20 -4.12
C GLN A 56 -24.44 11.81 -4.14
N LYS A 57 -25.57 11.72 -3.44
CA LYS A 57 -26.40 10.48 -3.40
C LYS A 57 -27.46 10.40 -4.50
N ALA A 58 -28.02 11.54 -4.88
CA ALA A 58 -29.13 11.59 -5.84
C ALA A 58 -28.59 11.54 -7.28
N LEU A 59 -29.39 11.05 -8.21
CA LEU A 59 -29.15 11.15 -9.65
C LEU A 59 -30.18 12.12 -10.26
N PRO A 60 -29.90 12.78 -11.41
CA PRO A 60 -28.66 12.71 -12.18
C PRO A 60 -27.48 13.39 -11.46
N LEU A 61 -26.26 12.99 -11.84
CA LEU A 61 -25.03 13.63 -11.39
C LEU A 61 -24.91 15.06 -11.93
N ASN A 62 -24.20 15.94 -11.23
CA ASN A 62 -24.12 17.36 -11.57
C ASN A 62 -22.77 17.78 -12.18
N SER A 63 -21.83 16.85 -12.32
CA SER A 63 -20.47 17.08 -12.85
C SER A 63 -19.66 18.07 -12.02
N ALA A 64 -19.91 18.16 -10.73
CA ALA A 64 -19.14 18.93 -9.76
C ALA A 64 -18.75 18.05 -8.57
N TYR A 65 -17.56 18.31 -8.00
CA TYR A 65 -17.11 17.70 -6.77
C TYR A 65 -17.11 18.73 -5.63
N SER A 66 -17.95 18.52 -4.62
CA SER A 66 -18.09 19.38 -3.44
C SER A 66 -17.65 18.65 -2.18
N TYR A 67 -16.64 19.20 -1.50
CA TYR A 67 -16.11 18.65 -0.24
C TYR A 67 -16.08 19.75 0.84
N LEU A 68 -16.49 19.37 2.05
CA LEU A 68 -16.45 20.26 3.22
C LEU A 68 -15.20 20.04 4.09
N GLN A 69 -14.52 18.90 3.90
CA GLN A 69 -13.40 18.46 4.72
C GLN A 69 -12.13 18.44 3.89
N THR A 70 -11.04 18.96 4.46
CA THR A 70 -9.72 19.03 3.81
C THR A 70 -8.79 17.90 4.24
N GLY A 71 -9.22 17.05 5.17
CA GLY A 71 -8.37 16.04 5.80
C GLY A 71 -7.33 16.61 6.78
N SER A 72 -7.43 17.90 7.15
CA SER A 72 -6.49 18.53 8.08
C SER A 72 -6.42 17.78 9.42
N GLY A 73 -5.20 17.52 9.91
CA GLY A 73 -4.95 16.76 11.13
C GLY A 73 -4.95 15.24 10.96
N THR A 74 -5.21 14.74 9.75
CA THR A 74 -5.16 13.30 9.43
C THR A 74 -3.87 12.95 8.69
N THR A 75 -3.34 11.75 8.94
CA THR A 75 -2.27 11.15 8.16
C THR A 75 -2.80 9.91 7.47
N ALA A 76 -2.79 9.92 6.12
CA ALA A 76 -3.06 8.74 5.31
C ALA A 76 -1.75 8.01 5.01
N TYR A 77 -1.76 6.68 5.08
CA TYR A 77 -0.63 5.84 4.70
C TYR A 77 -0.96 5.09 3.41
N ILE A 78 -0.08 5.20 2.42
CA ILE A 78 -0.19 4.49 1.14
C ILE A 78 0.91 3.42 1.13
N VAL A 79 0.50 2.16 1.06
CA VAL A 79 1.41 1.00 0.97
C VAL A 79 1.30 0.47 -0.45
N ASP A 80 2.20 0.94 -1.31
CA ASP A 80 2.12 0.74 -2.76
C ASP A 80 3.54 0.76 -3.37
N THR A 81 3.68 1.04 -4.67
CA THR A 81 4.95 1.05 -5.41
C THR A 81 5.90 2.20 -5.07
N GLY A 82 5.50 3.09 -4.16
CA GLY A 82 6.19 4.31 -3.77
C GLY A 82 5.42 5.56 -4.18
N ILE A 83 5.97 6.74 -3.88
CA ILE A 83 5.38 8.04 -4.25
C ILE A 83 6.44 8.91 -4.92
N LEU A 84 6.12 9.53 -6.06
CA LEU A 84 6.90 10.62 -6.62
C LEU A 84 6.67 11.90 -5.80
N SER A 85 7.37 12.05 -4.67
CA SER A 85 7.13 13.15 -3.72
C SER A 85 7.44 14.54 -4.30
N SER A 86 8.14 14.62 -5.42
CA SER A 86 8.42 15.86 -6.16
C SER A 86 7.28 16.28 -7.10
N HIS A 87 6.21 15.51 -7.22
CA HIS A 87 5.04 15.89 -8.02
C HIS A 87 4.42 17.18 -7.49
N GLN A 88 4.09 18.12 -8.38
CA GLN A 88 3.70 19.48 -8.01
C GLN A 88 2.43 19.54 -7.16
N GLU A 89 1.50 18.60 -7.38
CA GLU A 89 0.22 18.50 -6.66
C GLU A 89 0.38 18.01 -5.22
N PHE A 90 1.52 17.40 -4.90
CA PHE A 90 1.80 16.85 -3.57
C PHE A 90 2.59 17.81 -2.67
N SER A 91 2.87 19.02 -3.16
CA SER A 91 3.71 19.99 -2.45
C SER A 91 3.18 20.24 -1.03
N GLY A 92 4.02 19.90 -0.03
CA GLY A 92 3.71 20.04 1.39
C GLY A 92 2.79 18.97 1.99
N ARG A 93 2.37 17.95 1.21
CA ARG A 93 1.44 16.89 1.65
C ARG A 93 2.10 15.54 1.89
N VAL A 94 3.29 15.30 1.34
CA VAL A 94 4.04 14.05 1.52
C VAL A 94 5.10 14.21 2.62
N LEU A 95 5.01 13.35 3.64
CA LEU A 95 6.00 13.24 4.70
C LEU A 95 7.02 12.13 4.38
N SER A 96 8.10 12.05 5.17
CA SER A 96 9.04 10.94 5.06
C SER A 96 8.33 9.59 5.28
N GLY A 97 8.51 8.67 4.33
CA GLY A 97 7.92 7.34 4.37
C GLY A 97 8.89 6.24 4.83
N TYR A 98 8.48 5.00 4.58
CA TYR A 98 9.25 3.78 4.83
C TYR A 98 9.18 2.86 3.61
N THR A 99 10.26 2.16 3.30
CA THR A 99 10.27 1.05 2.34
C THR A 99 10.71 -0.23 3.03
N ALA A 100 9.98 -1.30 2.81
CA ALA A 100 10.37 -2.65 3.21
C ALA A 100 11.28 -3.32 2.17
N ILE A 101 11.44 -2.69 0.99
CA ILE A 101 12.17 -3.24 -0.14
C ILE A 101 13.55 -2.59 -0.21
N SER A 102 14.59 -3.41 -0.13
CA SER A 102 15.98 -2.95 -0.17
C SER A 102 16.54 -2.94 -1.60
N ASP A 103 15.87 -2.22 -2.50
CA ASP A 103 16.26 -2.08 -3.92
C ASP A 103 17.17 -0.86 -4.19
N GLY A 104 17.35 0.01 -3.20
CA GLY A 104 18.15 1.24 -3.31
C GLY A 104 17.36 2.47 -3.78
N ASN A 105 16.06 2.35 -4.07
CA ASN A 105 15.21 3.46 -4.52
C ASN A 105 14.50 4.21 -3.39
N GLY A 106 14.58 3.68 -2.16
CA GLY A 106 13.91 4.26 -1.01
C GLY A 106 12.39 4.19 -1.17
N THR A 107 11.70 5.30 -0.92
CA THR A 107 10.24 5.40 -1.05
C THR A 107 9.79 5.97 -2.40
N THR A 108 10.72 6.11 -3.35
CA THR A 108 10.46 6.70 -4.66
C THR A 108 9.64 5.74 -5.50
N ASP A 109 8.58 6.24 -6.14
CA ASP A 109 7.76 5.42 -7.02
C ASP A 109 8.53 5.04 -8.30
N CYS A 110 8.64 3.74 -8.56
CA CYS A 110 9.28 3.20 -9.77
C CYS A 110 8.27 2.62 -10.78
N ASN A 111 6.98 2.59 -10.44
CA ASN A 111 5.93 2.05 -11.29
C ASN A 111 4.94 3.13 -11.75
N GLY A 112 4.57 4.06 -10.85
CA GLY A 112 3.58 5.11 -11.08
C GLY A 112 2.23 4.83 -10.41
N HIS A 113 1.95 3.58 -10.02
CA HIS A 113 0.68 3.21 -9.40
C HIS A 113 0.45 3.92 -8.07
N GLY A 114 1.43 3.90 -7.15
CA GLY A 114 1.31 4.58 -5.87
C GLY A 114 1.13 6.09 -6.00
N THR A 115 1.85 6.73 -6.93
CA THR A 115 1.68 8.16 -7.24
C THR A 115 0.25 8.44 -7.73
N HIS A 116 -0.30 7.61 -8.61
CA HIS A 116 -1.67 7.75 -9.11
C HIS A 116 -2.73 7.51 -8.02
N VAL A 117 -2.50 6.58 -7.10
CA VAL A 117 -3.38 6.35 -5.93
C VAL A 117 -3.44 7.58 -5.03
N LEU A 118 -2.36 8.37 -4.93
CA LEU A 118 -2.33 9.61 -4.14
C LEU A 118 -3.00 10.80 -4.85
N GLU A 119 -3.06 10.80 -6.17
CA GLU A 119 -3.62 11.91 -6.97
C GLU A 119 -5.15 11.99 -6.92
N GLN A 120 -5.83 10.84 -6.73
CA GLN A 120 -7.30 10.75 -6.64
C GLN A 120 -7.85 11.08 -5.24
#